data_AF-A0A0M0K397-F1
#
_entry.id   AF-A0A0M0K397-F1
#
_cell.length_a   1.000
_cell.length_b   1.000
_cell.length_c   1.000
_cell.angle_alpha   90.00
_cell.angle_beta   90.00
_cell.angle_gamma   90.00
#
_symmetry.space_group_name_H-M   'P 1'
#
loop_
_entity.id
_entity.type
_entity.pdbx_description
1 polymer ?
#
loop_
_entity_poly.entity_id
_entity_poly.type
_entity_poly.pdbx_seq_one_letter_code
_entity_poly.pdbx_strand_id
1 'polypeptide(L)'
;MSLVLGSIGAIPAVNEMDYPFDRLGVVCWKIGAVALAISAICKTYQILKSSEAGLKELPAFLMESFFFVGASLFWYGCVLYDAGGHTEQEIEEELKVHPMNINDIWMFGCIMFTIGPTYQLLCGYSIENLAYTFAGWIFILGTTAYYFTWWVPEAYVGATCYLIGCAVYVFFDSRYFLSLPAEDTWLRINQGFSVFGDLLYFFGSIGFQPGLADMGYPYDRIGIDGFIYGSIAIAFAQGWKMLRLLRDTQVPESHRFALVSAVLVGIGACLFYWAVYKFGSWEIVKRSDEMNYLLTLGCSFFAAAHLYTIMLSGKHSAMLI
;
A
#
# COMPACT_ATOMS: atom_id res chain seq x y z
N MET A 1 -16.80 -16.27 -8.10
CA MET A 1 -17.88 -16.98 -7.37
C MET A 1 -18.00 -16.49 -5.93
N SER A 2 -16.92 -16.51 -5.13
CA SER A 2 -16.96 -16.05 -3.73
C SER A 2 -17.37 -14.56 -3.56
N LEU A 3 -16.88 -13.63 -4.39
CA LEU A 3 -17.36 -12.23 -4.34
C LEU A 3 -18.85 -12.07 -4.70
N VAL A 4 -19.37 -12.87 -5.64
CA VAL A 4 -20.78 -12.85 -6.04
C VAL A 4 -21.66 -13.42 -4.92
N LEU A 5 -21.23 -14.52 -4.31
CA LEU A 5 -21.87 -15.07 -3.10
C LEU A 5 -21.81 -14.09 -1.94
N GLY A 6 -20.72 -13.32 -1.82
CA GLY A 6 -20.60 -12.22 -0.86
C GLY A 6 -21.66 -11.14 -1.07
N SER A 7 -21.91 -10.74 -2.32
CA SER A 7 -22.93 -9.74 -2.64
C SER A 7 -24.35 -10.24 -2.40
N ILE A 8 -24.61 -11.54 -2.63
CA ILE A 8 -25.90 -12.19 -2.31
C ILE A 8 -26.07 -12.29 -0.79
N GLY A 9 -25.01 -12.68 -0.07
CA GLY A 9 -25.00 -12.78 1.39
C GLY A 9 -25.02 -11.42 2.11
N ALA A 10 -24.72 -10.32 1.42
CA ALA A 10 -24.81 -8.96 1.94
C ALA A 10 -26.19 -8.32 1.73
N ILE A 11 -27.12 -9.00 1.06
CA ILE A 11 -28.54 -8.59 1.02
C ILE A 11 -29.05 -8.61 2.46
N PRO A 12 -29.67 -7.52 2.98
CA PRO A 12 -30.09 -7.45 4.39
C PRO A 12 -30.91 -8.66 4.85
N ALA A 13 -31.85 -9.12 4.01
CA ALA A 13 -32.69 -10.29 4.29
C ALA A 13 -31.93 -11.63 4.42
N VAL A 14 -30.70 -11.71 3.89
CA VAL A 14 -29.82 -12.89 3.99
C VAL A 14 -28.78 -12.70 5.09
N ASN A 15 -28.29 -11.46 5.28
CA ASN A 15 -27.30 -11.11 6.29
C ASN A 15 -27.86 -11.16 7.72
N GLU A 16 -29.18 -11.00 7.88
CA GLU A 16 -29.91 -11.13 9.15
C GLU A 16 -30.40 -12.55 9.43
N MET A 17 -30.06 -13.54 8.59
CA MET A 17 -30.42 -14.94 8.86
C MET A 17 -29.60 -15.51 10.02
N ASP A 18 -30.24 -16.35 10.83
CA ASP A 18 -29.59 -17.07 11.93
C ASP A 18 -28.42 -17.94 11.44
N TYR A 19 -27.53 -18.27 12.38
CA TYR A 19 -26.37 -19.14 12.15
C TYR A 19 -26.75 -20.40 11.32
N PRO A 20 -25.96 -20.78 10.29
CA PRO A 20 -24.59 -20.35 9.99
C PRO A 20 -24.48 -19.22 8.95
N PHE A 21 -25.58 -18.57 8.58
CA PHE A 21 -25.60 -17.60 7.47
C PHE A 21 -25.29 -16.17 7.90
N ASP A 22 -25.29 -15.89 9.21
CA ASP A 22 -24.84 -14.61 9.78
C ASP A 22 -23.44 -14.25 9.25
N ARG A 23 -23.32 -13.05 8.67
CA ARG A 23 -22.11 -12.51 8.06
C ARG A 23 -21.52 -13.32 6.90
N LEU A 24 -22.27 -14.28 6.34
CA LEU A 24 -21.79 -15.07 5.19
C LEU A 24 -21.35 -14.18 4.04
N GLY A 25 -22.05 -13.06 3.81
CA GLY A 25 -21.69 -12.05 2.82
C GLY A 25 -20.29 -11.49 3.01
N VAL A 26 -19.97 -11.04 4.23
CA VAL A 26 -18.68 -10.47 4.62
C VAL A 26 -17.56 -11.49 4.51
N VAL A 27 -17.77 -12.72 4.98
CA VAL A 27 -16.79 -13.82 4.88
C VAL A 27 -16.49 -14.15 3.42
N CYS A 28 -17.53 -14.26 2.59
CA CYS A 28 -17.37 -14.55 1.16
C CYS A 28 -16.68 -13.39 0.42
N TRP A 29 -16.96 -12.14 0.77
CA TRP A 29 -16.23 -11.00 0.21
C TRP A 29 -14.75 -10.99 0.61
N LYS A 30 -14.41 -11.30 1.87
CA LYS A 30 -13.01 -11.43 2.35
C LYS A 30 -12.25 -12.50 1.57
N ILE A 31 -12.78 -13.72 1.56
CA ILE A 31 -12.14 -14.86 0.88
C ILE A 31 -12.02 -14.58 -0.62
N GLY A 32 -13.07 -14.05 -1.24
CA GLY A 32 -13.07 -13.71 -2.65
C GLY A 32 -12.02 -12.65 -3.02
N ALA A 33 -11.85 -11.62 -2.18
CA ALA A 33 -10.89 -10.57 -2.41
C ALA A 33 -9.43 -11.06 -2.23
N VAL A 34 -9.15 -11.87 -1.20
CA VAL A 34 -7.82 -12.52 -1.04
C VAL A 34 -7.50 -13.43 -2.23
N ALA A 35 -8.46 -14.26 -2.65
CA ALA A 35 -8.26 -15.16 -3.78
C ALA A 35 -7.99 -14.39 -5.09
N LEU A 36 -8.65 -13.24 -5.29
CA LEU A 36 -8.41 -12.37 -6.43
C LEU A 36 -7.04 -11.68 -6.39
N ALA A 37 -6.61 -11.20 -5.23
CA ALA A 37 -5.29 -10.61 -5.05
C ALA A 37 -4.17 -11.64 -5.34
N ILE A 38 -4.29 -12.85 -4.79
CA ILE A 38 -3.36 -13.96 -5.06
C ILE A 38 -3.38 -14.32 -6.55
N SER A 39 -4.56 -14.45 -7.15
CA SER A 39 -4.69 -14.75 -8.59
C SER A 39 -4.05 -13.67 -9.47
N ALA A 40 -4.23 -12.39 -9.11
CA ALA A 40 -3.61 -11.26 -9.79
C ALA A 40 -2.08 -11.32 -9.71
N ILE A 41 -1.52 -11.61 -8.52
CA ILE A 41 -0.08 -11.80 -8.34
C ILE A 41 0.43 -12.96 -9.20
N CYS A 42 -0.24 -14.12 -9.16
CA CYS A 42 0.15 -15.29 -9.96
C CYS A 42 0.09 -15.00 -11.47
N LYS A 43 -0.95 -14.31 -11.96
CA LYS A 43 -1.06 -13.92 -13.37
C LYS A 43 0.04 -12.94 -13.77
N THR A 44 0.27 -11.93 -12.95
CA THR A 44 1.35 -10.94 -13.13
C THR A 44 2.70 -11.66 -13.26
N TYR A 45 2.98 -12.60 -12.35
CA TYR A 45 4.17 -13.43 -12.37
C TYR A 45 4.27 -14.30 -13.63
N GLN A 46 3.21 -15.01 -14.02
CA GLN A 46 3.20 -15.86 -15.21
C GLN A 46 3.43 -15.06 -16.50
N ILE A 47 2.82 -13.88 -16.61
CA ILE A 47 2.97 -13.00 -17.76
C ILE A 47 4.41 -12.48 -17.85
N LEU A 48 4.97 -12.00 -16.74
CA LEU A 48 6.36 -11.54 -16.70
C LEU A 48 7.35 -12.68 -16.96
N LYS A 49 7.07 -13.89 -16.45
CA LYS A 49 7.85 -15.12 -16.72
C LYS A 49 7.84 -15.53 -18.20
N SER A 50 6.78 -15.22 -18.94
CA SER A 50 6.62 -15.64 -20.34
C SER A 50 7.55 -14.92 -21.32
N SER A 51 8.32 -13.93 -20.88
CA SER A 51 9.33 -13.26 -21.71
C SER A 51 10.68 -13.22 -20.99
N GLU A 52 11.78 -13.52 -21.70
CA GLU A 52 13.14 -13.42 -21.15
C GLU A 52 13.46 -12.01 -20.64
N ALA A 53 12.92 -10.97 -21.31
CA ALA A 53 13.03 -9.59 -20.87
C ALA A 53 12.18 -9.29 -19.62
N GLY A 54 10.97 -9.86 -19.52
CA GLY A 54 10.08 -9.70 -18.36
C GLY A 54 10.61 -10.37 -17.09
N LEU A 55 11.36 -11.47 -17.21
CA LEU A 55 12.08 -12.08 -16.08
C LEU A 55 13.15 -11.18 -15.48
N LYS A 56 13.82 -10.36 -16.32
CA LYS A 56 14.85 -9.42 -15.84
C LYS A 56 14.25 -8.24 -15.09
N GLU A 57 13.10 -7.76 -15.53
CA GLU A 57 12.41 -6.60 -14.94
C GLU A 57 11.47 -6.98 -13.78
N LEU A 58 11.11 -8.27 -13.65
CA LEU A 58 10.20 -8.79 -12.63
C LEU A 58 10.64 -8.43 -11.19
N PRO A 59 11.92 -8.57 -10.78
CA PRO A 59 12.33 -8.21 -9.42
C PRO A 59 12.14 -6.71 -9.13
N ALA A 60 12.47 -5.84 -10.08
CA ALA A 60 12.26 -4.40 -9.96
C ALA A 60 10.76 -4.08 -9.90
N PHE A 61 9.95 -4.67 -10.78
CA PHE A 61 8.51 -4.45 -10.79
C PHE A 61 7.84 -4.88 -9.46
N LEU A 62 8.24 -6.03 -8.91
CA LEU A 62 7.74 -6.49 -7.62
C LEU A 62 8.17 -5.58 -6.48
N MET A 63 9.42 -5.13 -6.46
CA MET A 63 9.91 -4.17 -5.46
C MET A 63 9.05 -2.90 -5.45
N GLU A 64 8.82 -2.28 -6.62
CA GLU A 64 8.01 -1.07 -6.70
C GLU A 64 6.54 -1.32 -6.32
N SER A 65 6.00 -2.49 -6.66
CA SER A 65 4.65 -2.90 -6.26
C SER A 65 4.50 -3.02 -4.74
N PHE A 66 5.49 -3.62 -4.08
CA PHE A 66 5.46 -3.76 -2.64
C PHE A 66 5.65 -2.41 -1.93
N PHE A 67 6.52 -1.54 -2.46
CA PHE A 67 6.66 -0.18 -1.94
C PHE A 67 5.39 0.65 -2.13
N PHE A 68 4.71 0.53 -3.27
CA PHE A 68 3.41 1.16 -3.51
C PHE A 68 2.36 0.74 -2.47
N VAL A 69 2.22 -0.58 -2.25
CA VAL A 69 1.28 -1.13 -1.27
C VAL A 69 1.67 -0.70 0.14
N GLY A 70 2.96 -0.77 0.49
CA GLY A 70 3.49 -0.32 1.78
C GLY A 70 3.15 1.13 2.07
N ALA A 71 3.46 2.04 1.15
CA ALA A 71 3.13 3.46 1.28
C ALA A 71 1.61 3.70 1.39
N SER A 72 0.80 3.00 0.60
CA SER A 72 -0.65 3.11 0.67
C SER A 72 -1.23 2.68 2.02
N LEU A 73 -0.67 1.62 2.63
CA LEU A 73 -1.04 1.17 3.97
C LEU A 73 -0.64 2.19 5.04
N PHE A 74 0.55 2.81 4.92
CA PHE A 74 0.98 3.88 5.82
C PHE A 74 0.09 5.11 5.73
N TRP A 75 -0.21 5.59 4.52
CA TRP A 75 -1.15 6.70 4.29
C TRP A 75 -2.46 6.42 5.02
N TYR A 76 -3.01 5.22 4.79
CA TYR A 76 -4.28 4.83 5.36
C TYR A 76 -4.25 4.75 6.89
N GLY A 77 -3.23 4.09 7.47
CA GLY A 77 -3.07 4.01 8.91
C GLY A 77 -2.91 5.39 9.56
N CYS A 78 -2.22 6.31 8.89
CA CYS A 78 -2.04 7.69 9.38
C CYS A 78 -3.34 8.50 9.31
N VAL A 79 -4.13 8.36 8.24
CA VAL A 79 -5.46 9.00 8.15
C VAL A 79 -6.38 8.51 9.26
N LEU A 80 -6.36 7.20 9.56
CA LEU A 80 -7.12 6.65 10.68
C LEU A 80 -6.65 7.15 12.04
N TYR A 81 -5.34 7.26 12.21
CA TYR A 81 -4.75 7.81 13.43
C TYR A 81 -5.15 9.28 13.63
N ASP A 82 -5.07 10.10 12.58
CA ASP A 82 -5.44 11.52 12.64
C ASP A 82 -6.94 11.70 12.90
N ALA A 83 -7.79 10.93 12.21
CA ALA A 83 -9.24 10.94 12.43
C ALA A 83 -9.61 10.52 13.87
N GLY A 84 -8.85 9.61 14.47
CA GLY A 84 -9.06 9.18 15.86
C GLY A 84 -8.69 10.25 16.90
N GLY A 85 -7.66 11.06 16.63
CA GLY A 85 -7.16 12.10 17.55
C GLY A 85 -8.08 13.34 17.65
N HIS A 86 -8.76 13.73 16.57
CA HIS A 86 -9.70 14.87 16.59
C HIS A 86 -11.02 14.59 17.32
N THR A 87 -11.27 13.35 17.73
CA THR A 87 -12.49 12.94 18.44
C THR A 87 -12.43 13.09 19.96
N GLU A 88 -11.26 13.45 20.54
CA GLU A 88 -11.12 13.57 22.00
C GLU A 88 -11.91 14.73 22.62
N GLN A 89 -12.49 15.64 21.81
CA GLN A 89 -13.16 16.81 22.36
C GLN A 89 -14.66 16.72 22.60
N GLU A 90 -15.44 15.72 22.13
CA GLU A 90 -16.85 15.64 22.57
C GLU A 90 -17.69 14.39 22.22
N ILE A 91 -17.13 13.30 21.68
CA ILE A 91 -17.98 12.14 21.29
C ILE A 91 -17.49 10.84 21.93
N GLU A 92 -18.37 10.31 22.79
CA GLU A 92 -18.51 8.94 23.34
C GLU A 92 -17.45 7.89 22.97
N GLU A 93 -17.05 7.10 23.98
CA GLU A 93 -16.10 5.98 23.99
C GLU A 93 -16.23 4.92 22.87
N GLU A 94 -17.25 5.00 22.00
CA GLU A 94 -17.55 4.04 20.93
C GLU A 94 -16.86 4.32 19.57
N LEU A 95 -16.11 5.41 19.43
CA LEU A 95 -15.46 5.82 18.16
C LEU A 95 -13.94 5.62 18.15
N LYS A 96 -13.35 5.12 19.24
CA LYS A 96 -11.90 4.93 19.34
C LYS A 96 -11.46 3.77 18.46
N VAL A 97 -10.87 4.08 17.30
CA VAL A 97 -10.12 3.09 16.52
C VAL A 97 -9.07 2.47 17.44
N HIS A 98 -9.21 1.18 17.71
CA HIS A 98 -8.31 0.49 18.65
C HIS A 98 -6.85 0.64 18.16
N PRO A 99 -5.92 1.16 18.97
CA PRO A 99 -4.54 1.44 18.53
C PRO A 99 -3.82 0.22 17.93
N MET A 100 -4.09 -0.99 18.44
CA MET A 100 -3.56 -2.23 17.86
C MET A 100 -3.93 -2.41 16.39
N ASN A 101 -5.14 -2.00 15.97
CA ASN A 101 -5.54 -2.09 14.58
C ASN A 101 -4.71 -1.16 13.70
N ILE A 102 -4.31 0.03 14.18
CA ILE A 102 -3.45 0.95 13.41
C ILE A 102 -2.03 0.40 13.31
N ASN A 103 -1.50 -0.14 14.41
CA ASN A 103 -0.18 -0.77 14.43
C ASN A 103 -0.11 -1.98 13.48
N ASP A 104 -1.18 -2.78 13.37
CA ASP A 104 -1.26 -3.89 12.42
C ASP A 104 -1.15 -3.40 10.97
N ILE A 105 -1.83 -2.30 10.63
CA ILE A 105 -1.79 -1.69 9.30
C ILE A 105 -0.36 -1.25 8.97
N TRP A 106 0.28 -0.53 9.89
CA TRP A 106 1.66 -0.08 9.73
C TRP A 106 2.63 -1.26 9.66
N MET A 107 2.42 -2.30 10.46
CA MET A 107 3.23 -3.52 10.45
C MET A 107 3.17 -4.21 9.08
N PHE A 108 1.97 -4.37 8.52
CA PHE A 108 1.81 -4.87 7.15
C PHE A 108 2.51 -3.94 6.14
N GLY A 109 2.43 -2.63 6.33
CA GLY A 109 3.18 -1.66 5.53
C GLY A 109 4.70 -1.91 5.56
N CYS A 110 5.28 -2.08 6.75
CA CYS A 110 6.70 -2.36 6.94
C CYS A 110 7.12 -3.69 6.29
N ILE A 111 6.29 -4.72 6.41
CA ILE A 111 6.52 -6.02 5.77
C ILE A 111 6.57 -5.84 4.24
N MET A 112 5.66 -5.06 3.66
CA MET A 112 5.70 -4.76 2.22
C MET A 112 6.97 -4.00 1.82
N PHE A 113 7.39 -3.00 2.59
CA PHE A 113 8.69 -2.34 2.38
C PHE A 113 9.91 -3.29 2.53
N THR A 114 9.75 -4.47 3.13
CA THR A 114 10.84 -5.42 3.35
C THR A 114 10.89 -6.51 2.29
N ILE A 115 9.75 -7.05 1.87
CA ILE A 115 9.67 -8.20 0.95
C ILE A 115 10.33 -7.91 -0.39
N GLY A 116 10.06 -6.74 -0.99
CA GLY A 116 10.60 -6.36 -2.29
C GLY A 116 12.13 -6.35 -2.31
N PRO A 117 12.79 -5.53 -1.48
CA PRO A 117 14.24 -5.51 -1.35
C PRO A 117 14.86 -6.86 -1.00
N THR A 118 14.23 -7.62 -0.09
CA THR A 118 14.71 -8.95 0.31
C THR A 118 14.69 -9.91 -0.88
N TYR A 119 13.60 -9.90 -1.65
CA TYR A 119 13.50 -10.72 -2.86
C TYR A 119 14.58 -10.32 -3.88
N GLN A 120 14.79 -9.02 -4.09
CA GLN A 120 15.81 -8.55 -5.03
C GLN A 120 17.24 -8.91 -4.58
N LEU A 121 17.51 -8.87 -3.27
CA LEU A 121 18.77 -9.32 -2.68
C LEU A 121 19.00 -10.83 -2.91
N LEU A 122 17.94 -11.65 -2.81
CA LEU A 122 18.01 -13.09 -3.11
C LEU A 122 18.24 -13.36 -4.59
N CYS A 123 17.76 -12.50 -5.48
CA CYS A 123 18.01 -12.57 -6.92
C CYS A 123 19.40 -12.07 -7.32
N GLY A 124 20.04 -11.23 -6.52
CA GLY A 124 21.39 -10.73 -6.76
C GLY A 124 21.86 -9.80 -5.64
N TYR A 125 23.12 -9.96 -5.23
CA TYR A 125 23.71 -9.11 -4.20
C TYR A 125 23.94 -7.69 -4.71
N SER A 126 23.38 -6.71 -4.01
CA SER A 126 23.77 -5.31 -4.10
C SER A 126 23.75 -4.67 -2.71
N ILE A 127 24.61 -3.68 -2.49
CA ILE A 127 24.68 -2.98 -1.21
C ILE A 127 23.39 -2.19 -0.96
N GLU A 128 22.77 -1.69 -2.02
CA GLU A 128 21.50 -0.98 -2.01
C GLU A 128 20.38 -1.90 -1.52
N ASN A 129 20.25 -3.11 -2.09
CA ASN A 129 19.18 -4.04 -1.71
C ASN A 129 19.37 -4.54 -0.27
N LEU A 130 20.62 -4.72 0.16
CA LEU A 130 20.94 -5.05 1.56
C LEU A 130 20.51 -3.91 2.49
N ALA A 131 20.81 -2.66 2.12
CA ALA A 131 20.46 -1.49 2.91
C ALA A 131 18.94 -1.28 3.00
N TYR A 132 18.21 -1.38 1.88
CA TYR A 132 16.75 -1.30 1.88
C TYR A 132 16.10 -2.44 2.69
N THR A 133 16.65 -3.66 2.59
CA THR A 133 16.21 -4.80 3.42
C THR A 133 16.42 -4.51 4.90
N PHE A 134 17.61 -4.01 5.28
CA PHE A 134 17.90 -3.61 6.65
C PHE A 134 16.95 -2.52 7.15
N ALA A 135 16.70 -1.48 6.34
CA ALA A 135 15.77 -0.41 6.69
C ALA A 135 14.34 -0.94 6.91
N GLY A 136 13.87 -1.86 6.06
CA GLY A 136 12.58 -2.54 6.25
C GLY A 136 12.48 -3.30 7.58
N TRP A 137 13.53 -4.04 7.95
CA TRP A 137 13.59 -4.72 9.25
C TRP A 137 13.61 -3.75 10.42
N ILE A 138 14.28 -2.61 10.29
CA ILE A 138 14.27 -1.55 11.31
C ILE A 138 12.86 -0.95 11.45
N PHE A 139 12.10 -0.77 10.36
CA PHE A 139 10.70 -0.33 10.44
C PHE A 139 9.81 -1.37 11.16
N ILE A 140 10.00 -2.66 10.89
CA ILE A 140 9.31 -3.74 11.59
C ILE A 140 9.62 -3.70 13.09
N LEU A 141 10.90 -3.54 13.45
CA LEU A 141 11.33 -3.41 14.86
C LEU A 141 10.67 -2.19 15.53
N GLY A 142 10.69 -1.04 14.86
CA GLY A 142 10.07 0.18 15.35
C GLY A 142 8.56 0.04 15.57
N THR A 143 7.86 -0.62 14.64
CA THR A 143 6.42 -0.86 14.77
C THR A 143 6.11 -1.87 15.88
N THR A 144 6.97 -2.89 16.02
CA THR A 144 6.86 -3.89 17.07
C THR A 144 6.95 -3.26 18.47
N ALA A 145 7.77 -2.22 18.64
CA ALA A 145 7.89 -1.49 19.90
C ALA A 145 6.54 -0.94 20.41
N TYR A 146 5.65 -0.52 19.50
CA TYR A 146 4.32 0.00 19.83
C TYR A 146 3.30 -1.07 20.25
N TYR A 147 3.62 -2.37 20.12
CA TYR A 147 2.79 -3.44 20.70
C TYR A 147 3.12 -3.73 22.16
N PHE A 148 4.31 -3.35 22.61
CA PHE A 148 4.77 -3.63 23.95
C PHE A 148 4.55 -2.43 24.86
N THR A 149 3.29 -2.02 25.09
CA THR A 149 2.92 -0.78 25.80
C THR A 149 3.28 -0.73 27.30
N TRP A 150 4.02 -1.72 27.80
CA TRP A 150 4.42 -1.86 29.20
C TRP A 150 5.83 -1.33 29.49
N TRP A 151 6.55 -0.83 28.47
CA TRP A 151 7.89 -0.27 28.62
C TRP A 151 7.96 1.23 28.27
N VAL A 152 8.45 2.02 29.22
CA VAL A 152 8.47 3.49 29.17
C VAL A 152 9.08 4.12 27.88
N PRO A 153 10.09 3.54 27.19
CA PRO A 153 10.68 4.18 26.02
C PRO A 153 10.07 3.77 24.66
N GLU A 154 8.88 3.16 24.60
CA GLU A 154 8.29 2.65 23.34
C GLU A 154 8.25 3.66 22.20
N ALA A 155 7.74 4.87 22.45
CA ALA A 155 7.63 5.91 21.44
C ALA A 155 9.01 6.41 20.96
N TYR A 156 9.98 6.51 21.87
CA TYR A 156 11.36 6.84 21.53
C TYR A 156 12.01 5.76 20.66
N VAL A 157 11.85 4.48 21.03
CA VAL A 157 12.41 3.36 20.27
C VAL A 157 11.76 3.28 18.89
N GLY A 158 10.43 3.37 18.84
CA GLY A 158 9.66 3.37 17.59
C GLY A 158 10.11 4.49 16.66
N ALA A 159 10.00 5.74 17.10
CA ALA A 159 10.38 6.91 16.31
C ALA A 159 11.85 6.87 15.86
N THR A 160 12.77 6.40 16.72
CA THR A 160 14.20 6.29 16.38
C THR A 160 14.46 5.21 15.33
N CYS A 161 13.80 4.05 15.43
CA CYS A 161 13.90 3.02 14.40
C CYS A 161 13.40 3.57 13.05
N TYR A 162 12.23 4.20 13.03
CA TYR A 162 11.71 4.83 11.82
C TYR A 162 12.65 5.90 11.25
N LEU A 163 13.25 6.73 12.11
CA LEU A 163 14.22 7.73 11.68
C LEU A 163 15.44 7.10 11.00
N ILE A 164 16.01 6.04 11.60
CA ILE A 164 17.16 5.31 11.04
C ILE A 164 16.78 4.68 9.69
N GLY A 165 15.64 3.99 9.62
CA GLY A 165 15.18 3.38 8.37
C GLY A 165 14.96 4.42 7.28
N CYS A 166 14.30 5.54 7.57
CA CYS A 166 14.08 6.62 6.61
C CYS A 166 15.39 7.26 6.16
N ALA A 167 16.38 7.42 7.06
CA ALA A 167 17.69 7.96 6.70
C ALA A 167 18.39 7.11 5.63
N VAL A 168 18.24 5.77 5.72
CA VAL A 168 18.79 4.85 4.72
C VAL A 168 18.09 5.06 3.37
N TYR A 169 16.77 5.10 3.33
CA TYR A 169 16.01 5.37 2.09
C TYR A 169 16.40 6.71 1.47
N VAL A 170 16.36 7.80 2.24
CA VAL A 170 16.76 9.14 1.80
C VAL A 170 18.17 9.12 1.19
N PHE A 171 19.13 8.47 1.83
CA PHE A 171 20.51 8.42 1.33
C PHE A 171 20.62 7.71 -0.02
N PHE A 172 20.07 6.49 -0.14
CA PHE A 172 20.21 5.69 -1.36
C PHE A 172 19.35 6.25 -2.51
N ASP A 173 18.14 6.71 -2.23
CA ASP A 173 17.26 7.32 -3.23
C ASP A 173 17.81 8.67 -3.71
N SER A 174 18.40 9.48 -2.83
CA SER A 174 19.07 10.73 -3.22
C SER A 174 20.32 10.46 -4.05
N ARG A 175 21.11 9.44 -3.67
CA ARG A 175 22.27 9.03 -4.46
C ARG A 175 21.87 8.58 -5.86
N TYR A 176 20.79 7.80 -5.98
CA TYR A 176 20.25 7.39 -7.28
C TYR A 176 19.73 8.60 -8.08
N PHE A 177 18.99 9.51 -7.45
CA PHE A 177 18.54 10.74 -8.10
C PHE A 177 19.69 11.58 -8.68
N LEU A 178 20.79 11.70 -7.93
CA LEU A 178 21.97 12.46 -8.33
C LEU A 178 22.80 11.76 -9.42
N SER A 179 22.67 10.43 -9.58
CA SER A 179 23.37 9.69 -10.62
C SER A 179 22.62 9.66 -11.96
N LEU A 180 21.37 10.10 -12.00
CA LEU A 180 20.57 10.13 -13.24
C LEU A 180 21.10 11.17 -14.23
N PRO A 181 21.19 10.83 -15.54
CA PRO A 181 21.55 11.78 -16.59
C PRO A 181 20.57 12.95 -16.65
N ALA A 182 21.07 14.15 -16.98
CA ALA A 182 20.26 15.38 -16.95
C ALA A 182 19.13 15.37 -17.99
N GLU A 183 19.34 14.66 -19.10
CA GLU A 183 18.42 14.48 -20.21
C GLU A 183 17.17 13.66 -19.85
N ASP A 184 17.24 12.79 -18.85
CA ASP A 184 16.13 11.93 -18.42
C ASP A 184 15.15 12.65 -17.48
N THR A 185 14.62 13.78 -17.95
CA THR A 185 13.80 14.72 -17.15
C THR A 185 12.64 14.03 -16.41
N TRP A 186 11.91 13.14 -17.09
CA TRP A 186 10.76 12.43 -16.49
C TRP A 186 11.17 11.44 -15.40
N LEU A 187 12.29 10.75 -15.59
CA LEU A 187 12.82 9.82 -14.59
C LEU A 187 13.33 10.57 -13.37
N ARG A 188 13.97 11.74 -13.57
CA ARG A 188 14.40 12.61 -12.48
C ARG A 188 13.21 13.15 -11.70
N ILE A 189 12.16 13.63 -12.36
CA ILE A 189 10.94 14.10 -11.67
C ILE A 189 10.34 12.98 -10.83
N ASN A 190 10.17 11.79 -11.41
CA ASN A 190 9.62 10.63 -10.72
C ASN A 190 10.47 10.22 -9.50
N GLN A 191 11.80 10.13 -9.67
CA GLN A 191 12.69 9.81 -8.55
C GLN A 191 12.76 10.94 -7.52
N GLY A 192 12.62 12.20 -7.95
CA GLY A 192 12.51 13.35 -7.06
C GLY A 192 11.28 13.27 -6.15
N PHE A 193 10.15 12.74 -6.64
CA PHE A 193 8.99 12.44 -5.79
C PHE A 193 9.27 11.34 -4.76
N SER A 194 10.01 10.28 -5.13
CA SER A 194 10.46 9.26 -4.15
C SER A 194 11.32 9.89 -3.05
N VAL A 195 12.37 10.63 -3.42
CA VAL A 195 13.26 11.31 -2.44
C VAL A 195 12.49 12.28 -1.56
N PHE A 196 11.58 13.06 -2.14
CA PHE A 196 10.74 13.99 -1.39
C PHE A 196 9.84 13.24 -0.40
N GLY A 197 9.24 12.14 -0.82
CA GLY A 197 8.45 11.28 0.05
C GLY A 197 9.26 10.69 1.21
N ASP A 198 10.47 10.21 0.94
CA ASP A 198 11.38 9.68 1.97
C ASP A 198 11.80 10.77 2.98
N LEU A 199 12.04 11.99 2.50
CA LEU A 199 12.33 13.15 3.37
C LEU A 199 11.14 13.48 4.27
N LEU A 200 9.91 13.42 3.74
CA LEU A 200 8.70 13.65 4.54
C LEU A 200 8.51 12.57 5.62
N TYR A 201 8.78 11.29 5.31
CA TYR A 201 8.83 10.22 6.31
C TYR A 201 9.92 10.45 7.36
N PHE A 202 11.10 10.92 6.93
CA PHE A 202 12.20 11.24 7.84
C PHE A 202 11.80 12.36 8.81
N PHE A 203 11.24 13.47 8.33
CA PHE A 203 10.76 14.54 9.19
C PHE A 203 9.55 14.13 10.02
N GLY A 204 8.64 13.31 9.49
CA GLY A 204 7.55 12.72 10.26
C GLY A 204 8.07 11.86 11.42
N SER A 205 9.14 11.09 11.19
CA SER A 205 9.78 10.28 12.24
C SER A 205 10.37 11.16 13.35
N ILE A 206 10.89 12.34 13.01
CA ILE A 206 11.32 13.35 13.99
C ILE A 206 10.11 13.90 14.76
N GLY A 207 8.99 14.18 14.06
CA GLY A 207 7.74 14.64 14.65
C GLY A 207 7.16 13.72 15.72
N PHE A 208 7.36 12.40 15.58
CA PHE A 208 6.94 11.40 16.58
C PHE A 208 7.90 11.23 17.76
N GLN A 209 9.04 11.92 17.79
CA GLN A 209 9.90 11.93 18.98
C GLN A 209 9.17 12.66 20.12
N PRO A 210 9.05 12.06 21.32
CA PRO A 210 8.28 12.67 22.40
C PRO A 210 8.72 14.10 22.74
N GLY A 211 10.02 14.39 22.73
CA GLY A 211 10.52 15.74 22.99
C GLY A 211 10.05 16.82 21.99
N LEU A 212 9.65 16.46 20.77
CA LEU A 212 9.09 17.39 19.79
C LEU A 212 7.56 17.39 19.81
N ALA A 213 6.94 16.22 19.94
CA ALA A 213 5.49 16.09 20.11
C ALA A 213 4.98 16.86 21.35
N ASP A 214 5.74 16.85 22.45
CA ASP A 214 5.41 17.56 23.69
C ASP A 214 5.47 19.09 23.57
N MET A 215 6.01 19.64 22.46
CA MET A 215 6.01 21.09 22.20
C MET A 215 4.63 21.63 21.78
N GLY A 216 3.68 20.74 21.46
CA GLY A 216 2.33 21.11 21.02
C GLY A 216 2.28 21.74 19.62
N TYR A 217 1.12 22.27 19.27
CA TYR A 217 0.86 22.80 17.92
C TYR A 217 1.83 23.92 17.50
N PRO A 218 2.41 23.88 16.28
CA PRO A 218 2.15 22.92 15.18
C PRO A 218 3.11 21.72 15.14
N TYR A 219 3.96 21.53 16.14
CA TYR A 219 5.05 20.54 16.13
C TYR A 219 4.56 19.11 16.33
N ASP A 220 3.46 18.93 17.08
CA ASP A 220 2.74 17.67 17.24
C ASP A 220 2.18 17.10 15.92
N ARG A 221 1.84 17.98 14.97
CA ARG A 221 1.32 17.63 13.64
C ARG A 221 2.40 17.17 12.65
N ILE A 222 3.65 17.58 12.85
CA ILE A 222 4.76 17.26 11.93
C ILE A 222 4.89 15.75 11.74
N GLY A 223 4.66 14.98 12.81
CA GLY A 223 4.70 13.52 12.76
C GLY A 223 3.69 12.97 11.76
N ILE A 224 2.41 13.17 12.04
CA ILE A 224 1.34 12.58 11.25
C ILE A 224 1.29 13.15 9.83
N ASP A 225 1.48 14.46 9.66
CA ASP A 225 1.44 15.11 8.35
C ASP A 225 2.62 14.64 7.47
N GLY A 226 3.82 14.52 8.06
CA GLY A 226 5.00 14.00 7.36
C GLY A 226 4.76 12.60 6.80
N PHE A 227 4.15 11.71 7.60
CA PHE A 227 3.80 10.37 7.11
C PHE A 227 2.64 10.38 6.11
N ILE A 228 1.60 11.21 6.26
CA ILE A 228 0.50 11.29 5.27
C ILE A 228 1.03 11.76 3.91
N TYR A 229 1.71 12.90 3.87
CA TYR A 229 2.20 13.47 2.61
C TYR A 229 3.35 12.65 2.01
N GLY A 230 4.21 12.08 2.86
CA GLY A 230 5.28 11.18 2.40
C GLY A 230 4.71 9.93 1.73
N SER A 231 3.65 9.35 2.30
CA SER A 231 3.00 8.16 1.76
C SER A 231 2.40 8.41 0.38
N ILE A 232 1.76 9.57 0.19
CA ILE A 232 1.18 9.97 -1.09
C ILE A 232 2.29 10.15 -2.14
N ALA A 233 3.38 10.85 -1.79
CA ALA A 233 4.50 11.08 -2.69
C ALA A 233 5.17 9.75 -3.12
N ILE A 234 5.43 8.85 -2.18
CA ILE A 234 6.01 7.53 -2.45
C ILE A 234 5.04 6.70 -3.30
N ALA A 235 3.76 6.57 -2.92
CA ALA A 235 2.79 5.79 -3.67
C ALA A 235 2.64 6.30 -5.11
N PHE A 236 2.59 7.61 -5.31
CA PHE A 236 2.57 8.18 -6.65
C PHE A 236 3.85 7.85 -7.44
N ALA A 237 5.02 8.02 -6.81
CA ALA A 237 6.30 7.73 -7.45
C ALA A 237 6.43 6.27 -7.86
N GLN A 238 6.12 5.32 -6.96
CA GLN A 238 6.22 3.89 -7.26
C GLN A 238 5.16 3.43 -8.25
N GLY A 239 3.93 3.95 -8.17
CA GLY A 239 2.90 3.69 -9.17
C GLY A 239 3.34 4.11 -10.57
N TRP A 240 4.01 5.26 -10.70
CA TRP A 240 4.61 5.68 -11.97
C TRP A 240 5.76 4.75 -12.38
N LYS A 241 6.69 4.39 -11.48
CA LYS A 241 7.78 3.44 -11.81
C LYS A 241 7.25 2.10 -12.29
N MET A 242 6.23 1.56 -11.63
CA MET A 242 5.52 0.35 -12.07
C MET A 242 5.00 0.51 -13.50
N LEU A 243 4.24 1.57 -13.80
CA LEU A 243 3.72 1.81 -15.15
C LEU A 243 4.82 1.95 -16.20
N ARG A 244 5.94 2.59 -15.84
CA ARG A 244 7.12 2.70 -16.72
C ARG A 244 7.75 1.34 -16.98
N LEU A 245 8.02 0.55 -15.93
CA LEU A 245 8.58 -0.80 -16.06
C LEU A 245 7.69 -1.71 -16.92
N LEU A 246 6.36 -1.57 -16.80
CA LEU A 246 5.38 -2.26 -17.63
C LEU A 246 5.38 -1.81 -19.10
N ARG A 247 5.64 -0.53 -19.35
CA ARG A 247 5.75 0.02 -20.71
C ARG A 247 7.06 -0.40 -21.38
N ASP A 248 8.14 -0.44 -20.60
CA ASP A 248 9.49 -0.61 -21.12
C ASP A 248 9.88 -2.11 -21.18
N THR A 249 9.18 -2.99 -20.47
CA THR A 249 9.33 -4.46 -20.63
C THR A 249 9.03 -4.87 -22.06
N GLN A 250 9.94 -5.57 -22.75
CA GLN A 250 9.71 -6.16 -24.09
C GLN A 250 8.74 -7.36 -24.06
N VAL A 251 7.70 -7.28 -23.23
CA VAL A 251 6.57 -8.18 -23.22
C VAL A 251 5.72 -7.85 -24.46
N PRO A 252 5.26 -8.85 -25.24
CA PRO A 252 4.34 -8.64 -26.36
C PRO A 252 3.14 -7.78 -25.95
N GLU A 253 2.66 -6.91 -26.84
CA GLU A 253 1.62 -5.92 -26.52
C GLU A 253 0.37 -6.58 -25.89
N SER A 254 -0.02 -7.75 -26.42
CA SER A 254 -1.10 -8.59 -25.89
C SER A 254 -0.92 -9.02 -24.43
N HIS A 255 0.32 -9.28 -24.00
CA HIS A 255 0.67 -9.66 -22.65
C HIS A 255 0.81 -8.45 -21.71
N ARG A 256 1.22 -7.27 -22.23
CA ARG A 256 1.25 -6.03 -21.44
C ARG A 256 -0.14 -5.63 -20.93
N PHE A 257 -1.17 -5.84 -21.76
CA PHE A 257 -2.55 -5.54 -21.36
C PHE A 257 -3.04 -6.46 -20.24
N ALA A 258 -2.77 -7.76 -20.37
CA ALA A 258 -3.09 -8.73 -19.33
C ALA A 258 -2.36 -8.42 -18.02
N LEU A 259 -1.15 -7.88 -18.11
CA LEU A 259 -0.34 -7.50 -16.97
C LEU A 259 -0.89 -6.26 -16.23
N VAL A 260 -1.16 -5.16 -16.95
CA VAL A 260 -1.79 -3.96 -16.37
C VAL A 260 -3.16 -4.31 -15.77
N SER A 261 -3.96 -5.11 -16.47
CA SER A 261 -5.25 -5.57 -15.94
C SER A 261 -5.08 -6.40 -14.68
N ALA A 262 -4.10 -7.32 -14.62
CA ALA A 262 -3.86 -8.14 -13.44
C ALA A 262 -3.44 -7.27 -12.24
N VAL A 263 -2.58 -6.27 -12.45
CA VAL A 263 -2.12 -5.35 -11.41
C VAL A 263 -3.28 -4.51 -10.87
N LEU A 264 -4.10 -3.91 -11.75
CA LEU A 264 -5.27 -3.14 -11.35
C LEU A 264 -6.30 -3.99 -10.60
N VAL A 265 -6.53 -5.24 -11.02
CA VAL A 265 -7.38 -6.19 -10.29
C VAL A 265 -6.79 -6.52 -8.92
N GLY A 266 -5.46 -6.70 -8.81
CA GLY A 266 -4.80 -6.94 -7.54
C GLY A 266 -4.97 -5.78 -6.56
N ILE A 267 -4.73 -4.55 -7.02
CA ILE A 267 -4.94 -3.32 -6.22
C ILE A 267 -6.41 -3.21 -5.80
N GLY A 268 -7.35 -3.38 -6.74
CA GLY A 268 -8.78 -3.35 -6.45
C GLY A 268 -9.21 -4.41 -5.43
N ALA A 269 -8.64 -5.61 -5.52
CA ALA A 269 -8.93 -6.71 -4.59
C ALA A 269 -8.40 -6.44 -3.18
N CYS A 270 -7.22 -5.83 -3.04
CA CYS A 270 -6.70 -5.41 -1.75
C CYS A 270 -7.58 -4.33 -1.11
N LEU A 271 -7.97 -3.30 -1.87
CA LEU A 271 -8.86 -2.23 -1.40
C LEU A 271 -10.24 -2.77 -1.00
N PHE A 272 -10.79 -3.68 -1.80
CA PHE A 272 -12.08 -4.32 -1.53
C PHE A 272 -12.03 -5.22 -0.30
N TYR A 273 -11.00 -6.08 -0.18
CA TYR A 273 -10.78 -6.91 1.02
C TYR A 273 -10.76 -6.05 2.28
N TRP A 274 -10.04 -4.93 2.20
CA TRP A 274 -9.83 -4.03 3.31
C TRP A 274 -11.10 -3.33 3.77
N ALA A 275 -11.89 -2.80 2.81
CA ALA A 275 -13.18 -2.22 3.12
C ALA A 275 -14.10 -3.26 3.77
N VAL A 276 -14.06 -4.50 3.28
CA VAL A 276 -14.89 -5.58 3.79
C VAL A 276 -14.42 -6.08 5.16
N TYR A 277 -13.12 -6.02 5.45
CA TYR A 277 -12.58 -6.30 6.77
C TYR A 277 -13.26 -5.51 7.87
N LYS A 278 -13.59 -4.26 7.59
CA LYS A 278 -14.29 -3.35 8.51
C LYS A 278 -15.80 -3.63 8.68
N PHE A 279 -16.45 -4.44 7.84
CA PHE A 279 -17.86 -4.84 8.09
C PHE A 279 -18.02 -5.75 9.33
N GLY A 280 -16.94 -6.35 9.85
CA GLY A 280 -17.01 -7.23 11.01
C GLY A 280 -17.14 -6.53 12.37
N SER A 281 -16.85 -5.23 12.43
CA SER A 281 -16.96 -4.40 13.64
C SER A 281 -18.34 -3.75 13.71
N TRP A 282 -18.94 -3.70 14.90
CA TRP A 282 -20.36 -3.39 15.12
C TRP A 282 -20.65 -1.88 14.96
N GLU A 283 -19.61 -1.08 14.70
CA GLU A 283 -19.60 0.36 14.43
C GLU A 283 -20.03 0.73 12.98
N ILE A 284 -20.88 -0.07 12.34
CA ILE A 284 -21.21 0.01 10.90
C ILE A 284 -21.84 1.36 10.49
N VAL A 285 -22.50 2.05 11.42
CA VAL A 285 -23.26 3.28 11.11
C VAL A 285 -22.35 4.52 11.02
N LYS A 286 -21.20 4.55 11.69
CA LYS A 286 -20.34 5.75 11.77
C LYS A 286 -19.11 5.74 10.83
N ARG A 287 -18.72 4.56 10.29
CA ARG A 287 -17.60 4.41 9.33
C ARG A 287 -18.04 4.28 7.86
N SER A 288 -19.29 4.61 7.54
CA SER A 288 -19.90 4.36 6.22
C SER A 288 -19.12 5.00 5.09
N ASP A 289 -18.64 6.23 5.28
CA ASP A 289 -18.09 7.01 4.18
C ASP A 289 -16.72 6.48 3.74
N GLU A 290 -15.81 6.20 4.67
CA GLU A 290 -14.51 5.58 4.36
C GLU A 290 -14.64 4.19 3.73
N MET A 291 -15.56 3.38 4.24
CA MET A 291 -15.82 2.04 3.70
C MET A 291 -16.38 2.13 2.29
N ASN A 292 -17.29 3.08 2.06
CA ASN A 292 -17.85 3.35 0.75
C ASN A 292 -16.79 3.88 -0.21
N TYR A 293 -15.86 4.73 0.23
CA TYR A 293 -14.74 5.20 -0.60
C TYR A 293 -13.82 4.05 -1.01
N LEU A 294 -13.40 3.18 -0.07
CA LEU A 294 -12.52 2.06 -0.38
C LEU A 294 -13.19 1.00 -1.26
N LEU A 295 -14.49 0.70 -1.02
CA LEU A 295 -15.28 -0.16 -1.89
C LEU A 295 -15.43 0.45 -3.28
N THR A 296 -15.78 1.73 -3.37
CA THR A 296 -15.97 2.44 -4.64
C THR A 296 -14.66 2.51 -5.42
N LEU A 297 -13.55 2.79 -4.74
CA LEU A 297 -12.22 2.81 -5.34
C LEU A 297 -11.82 1.41 -5.81
N GLY A 298 -11.96 0.38 -4.96
CA GLY A 298 -11.71 -1.02 -5.34
C GLY A 298 -12.54 -1.46 -6.55
N CYS A 299 -13.83 -1.13 -6.58
CA CYS A 299 -14.73 -1.36 -7.71
C CYS A 299 -14.32 -0.56 -8.96
N SER A 300 -13.84 0.67 -8.80
CA SER A 300 -13.33 1.50 -9.90
C SER A 300 -12.07 0.89 -10.50
N PHE A 301 -11.18 0.31 -9.69
CA PHE A 301 -10.02 -0.44 -10.17
C PHE A 301 -10.42 -1.72 -10.92
N PHE A 302 -11.44 -2.45 -10.45
CA PHE A 302 -12.00 -3.59 -11.18
C PHE A 302 -12.59 -3.17 -12.53
N ALA A 303 -13.36 -2.08 -12.57
CA ALA A 303 -13.95 -1.54 -13.78
C ALA A 303 -12.86 -1.01 -14.75
N ALA A 304 -11.87 -0.28 -14.24
CA ALA A 304 -10.74 0.22 -15.02
C ALA A 304 -9.94 -0.91 -15.66
N ALA A 305 -9.67 -2.00 -14.92
CA ALA A 305 -9.00 -3.17 -15.46
C ALA A 305 -9.75 -3.78 -16.66
N HIS A 306 -11.08 -3.86 -16.59
CA HIS A 306 -11.93 -4.37 -17.66
C HIS A 306 -12.04 -3.40 -18.85
N LEU A 307 -12.26 -2.11 -18.59
CA LEU A 307 -12.33 -1.06 -19.62
C LEU A 307 -11.02 -0.95 -20.39
N TYR A 308 -9.88 -1.04 -19.70
CA TYR A 308 -8.57 -1.02 -20.34
C TYR A 308 -8.38 -2.23 -21.28
N THR A 309 -8.90 -3.40 -20.89
CA THR A 309 -8.89 -4.60 -21.72
C THR A 309 -9.80 -4.48 -22.95
N ILE A 310 -10.97 -3.82 -22.82
CA ILE A 310 -11.96 -3.64 -23.90
C ILE A 310 -11.56 -2.54 -24.90
N MET A 311 -11.14 -1.37 -24.41
CA MET A 311 -10.77 -0.22 -25.27
C MET A 311 -9.59 -0.54 -26.19
N LEU A 312 -8.74 -1.49 -25.80
CA LEU A 312 -7.52 -1.83 -26.52
C LEU A 312 -7.66 -3.10 -27.38
N SER A 313 -8.55 -4.04 -27.02
CA SER A 313 -8.94 -5.14 -27.93
C SER A 313 -9.69 -4.61 -29.16
N GLY A 314 -10.48 -3.55 -29.01
CA GLY A 314 -11.12 -2.84 -30.13
C GLY A 314 -10.13 -2.20 -31.12
N LYS A 315 -8.94 -1.78 -30.67
CA LYS A 315 -7.89 -1.25 -31.56
C LYS A 315 -7.23 -2.32 -32.43
N HIS A 316 -7.10 -3.56 -31.97
CA HIS A 316 -6.60 -4.66 -32.80
C HIS A 316 -7.64 -5.13 -33.82
N SER A 317 -8.94 -5.06 -33.51
CA SER A 317 -10.00 -5.35 -34.50
C SER A 317 -10.12 -4.28 -35.58
N ALA A 318 -9.87 -3.00 -35.25
CA ALA A 318 -9.91 -1.89 -36.22
C ALA A 318 -8.66 -1.81 -37.13
N MET A 319 -7.57 -2.51 -36.79
CA MET A 319 -6.34 -2.57 -37.59
C MET A 319 -6.29 -3.81 -38.51
N LEU A 320 -7.31 -4.67 -38.43
CA LEU A 320 -7.51 -5.89 -39.24
C LEU A 320 -8.66 -5.77 -40.25
N ILE A 321 -9.19 -4.54 -40.46
CA ILE A 321 -10.12 -4.17 -41.53
C ILE A 321 -9.42 -3.16 -42.43
#